data_AF-A0A2Z5D856-F1
#
_entry.id   AF-A0A2Z5D856-F1
#
_cell.length_a   1.000
_cell.length_b   1.000
_cell.length_c   1.000
_cell.angle_alpha   90.00
_cell.angle_beta   90.00
_cell.angle_gamma   90.00
#
_symmetry.space_group_name_H-M   'P 1'
#
loop_
_entity.id
_entity.type
_entity.pdbx_description
1 polymer ?
#
loop_
_entity_poly.entity_id
_entity_poly.type
_entity_poly.pdbx_seq_one_letter_code
_entity_poly.pdbx_strand_id
1 'polypeptide(L)'
;MPIELNTPDALEYHFYQFRNGMCQFRVRAPNDAHLALTGEPNETHPIAEVFIGGWQNSKSVIRYNQTKPEVAEANTPQILSPNEFRGFWIRVIDNVITVGREGEAAPFLSWHNPQPFLVNYVGVCTGWGASGSWIIDDPQPDYGWQGSQGTQGISSQLRSDFAGQGGGSPCWVPASNGEVPPDAVEGGTDGEPQFVARARHEGDLIPGKLVPSHNVTYVSFGGGEHPHSDYEVLVGCRPHWIQVEGDKIPPNAVPAGETAQGEPLFIGRVHHEGAVTIGKVQPSHGACYIPYGGQELAFQAYEILTC
;
A
#
# COMPACT_ATOMS: atom_id res chain seq x y z
N MET A 1 -12.34 12.70 0.58
CA MET A 1 -12.55 13.58 -0.60
C MET A 1 -11.19 14.02 -1.13
N PRO A 2 -11.00 14.20 -2.45
CA PRO A 2 -9.72 14.68 -2.97
C PRO A 2 -9.43 16.09 -2.46
N ILE A 3 -8.15 16.36 -2.22
CA ILE A 3 -7.66 17.67 -1.83
C ILE A 3 -7.31 18.44 -3.10
N GLU A 4 -7.93 19.60 -3.29
CA GLU A 4 -7.62 20.50 -4.41
C GLU A 4 -6.81 21.69 -3.91
N LEU A 5 -5.71 22.02 -4.59
CA LEU A 5 -4.92 23.20 -4.30
C LEU A 5 -4.31 23.82 -5.56
N ASN A 6 -3.91 25.08 -5.45
CA ASN A 6 -3.11 25.75 -6.46
C ASN A 6 -1.78 26.16 -5.85
N THR A 7 -0.70 25.98 -6.59
CA THR A 7 0.66 26.33 -6.17
C THR A 7 1.16 27.47 -7.06
N PRO A 8 1.72 28.55 -6.47
CA PRO A 8 2.28 29.65 -7.23
C PRO A 8 3.60 29.24 -7.89
N ASP A 9 4.17 30.18 -8.66
CA ASP A 9 5.56 30.11 -9.15
C ASP A 9 6.54 30.35 -7.99
N ALA A 10 6.67 29.36 -7.11
CA ALA A 10 7.54 29.39 -5.93
C ALA A 10 7.77 28.00 -5.34
N LEU A 11 8.97 27.76 -4.80
CA LEU A 11 9.30 26.54 -4.04
C LEU A 11 8.72 26.59 -2.61
N GLU A 12 7.40 26.58 -2.51
CA GLU A 12 6.67 26.58 -1.24
C GLU A 12 5.84 25.30 -1.14
N TYR A 13 6.35 24.32 -0.39
CA TYR A 13 5.69 23.02 -0.25
C TYR A 13 4.47 23.07 0.65
N HIS A 14 3.37 22.48 0.17
CA HIS A 14 2.20 22.16 0.97
C HIS A 14 2.23 20.68 1.34
N PHE A 15 2.38 20.38 2.63
CA PHE A 15 2.54 19.01 3.14
C PHE A 15 1.20 18.34 3.48
N TYR A 16 1.08 17.09 3.05
CA TYR A 16 -0.06 16.20 3.29
C TYR A 16 0.44 14.87 3.84
N GLN A 17 -0.41 14.13 4.57
CA GLN A 17 -0.02 12.81 5.05
C GLN A 17 0.18 11.84 3.88
N PHE A 18 1.32 11.14 3.93
CA PHE A 18 1.67 10.08 3.01
C PHE A 18 1.31 8.75 3.68
N ARG A 19 0.12 8.23 3.36
CA ARG A 19 -0.40 6.98 3.95
C ARG A 19 -0.10 5.80 3.03
N ASN A 20 0.07 4.61 3.61
CA ASN A 20 0.13 3.33 2.90
C ASN A 20 1.23 3.23 1.82
N GLY A 21 2.32 4.00 1.95
CA GLY A 21 3.43 3.93 1.00
C GLY A 21 3.10 4.40 -0.42
N MET A 22 1.93 5.02 -0.66
CA MET A 22 1.51 5.46 -1.99
C MET A 22 0.78 6.80 -1.92
N CYS A 23 1.08 7.69 -2.87
CA CYS A 23 0.32 8.89 -3.12
C CYS A 23 -0.09 8.91 -4.59
N GLN A 24 -1.39 9.04 -4.85
CA GLN A 24 -1.92 9.29 -6.18
C GLN A 24 -2.37 10.74 -6.26
N PHE A 25 -2.02 11.40 -7.36
CA PHE A 25 -2.35 12.80 -7.57
C PHE A 25 -2.48 13.10 -9.05
N ARG A 26 -3.18 14.19 -9.37
CA ARG A 26 -3.20 14.78 -10.70
C ARG A 26 -2.69 16.20 -10.62
N VAL A 27 -1.93 16.61 -11.63
CA VAL A 27 -1.41 17.98 -11.72
C VAL A 27 -1.63 18.52 -13.13
N ARG A 28 -1.99 19.80 -13.20
CA ARG A 28 -2.02 20.61 -14.42
C ARG A 28 -1.03 21.75 -14.27
N ALA A 29 0.10 21.67 -14.95
CA ALA A 29 1.18 22.64 -14.93
C ALA A 29 2.00 22.52 -16.23
N PRO A 30 2.64 23.60 -16.72
CA PRO A 30 3.46 23.55 -17.93
C PRO A 30 4.78 22.75 -17.76
N ASN A 31 5.34 22.73 -16.56
CA ASN A 31 6.60 22.07 -16.18
C ASN A 31 6.74 22.06 -14.64
N ASP A 32 7.79 21.40 -14.15
CA ASP A 32 8.34 21.51 -12.79
C ASP A 32 7.32 21.23 -11.66
N ALA A 33 6.65 20.08 -11.71
CA ALA A 33 5.86 19.56 -10.59
C ALA A 33 6.81 18.90 -9.56
N HIS A 34 6.87 19.46 -8.36
CA HIS A 34 7.80 19.05 -7.31
C HIS A 34 7.08 18.34 -6.18
N LEU A 35 7.65 17.22 -5.71
CA LEU A 35 7.17 16.49 -4.55
C LEU A 35 8.32 16.28 -3.56
N ALA A 36 8.07 16.49 -2.27
CA ALA A 36 9.03 16.28 -1.17
C ALA A 36 8.54 15.17 -0.25
N LEU A 37 9.33 14.11 -0.10
CA LEU A 37 9.03 12.97 0.77
C LEU A 37 9.84 13.09 2.06
N THR A 38 9.17 13.25 3.19
CA THR A 38 9.78 13.58 4.49
C THR A 38 9.13 12.82 5.65
N GLY A 39 9.84 12.74 6.79
CA GLY A 39 9.33 12.16 8.02
C GLY A 39 8.40 13.10 8.81
N GLU A 40 8.54 14.40 8.61
CA GLU A 40 7.77 15.47 9.25
C GLU A 40 7.09 16.37 8.20
N PRO A 41 6.04 17.15 8.54
CA PRO A 41 5.31 18.02 7.61
C PRO A 41 6.07 19.32 7.29
N ASN A 42 7.37 19.23 7.03
CA ASN A 42 8.29 20.33 6.79
C ASN A 42 9.49 19.82 5.96
N GLU A 43 10.28 20.75 5.42
CA GLU A 43 11.50 20.42 4.68
C GLU A 43 12.64 20.07 5.64
N THR A 44 12.62 18.84 6.16
CA THR A 44 13.65 18.30 7.07
C THR A 44 14.43 17.16 6.43
N HIS A 45 15.69 17.01 6.83
CA HIS A 45 16.47 15.83 6.49
C HIS A 45 16.09 14.65 7.39
N PRO A 46 16.06 13.41 6.85
CA PRO A 46 16.25 13.06 5.45
C PRO A 46 15.05 13.43 4.56
N ILE A 47 15.33 13.90 3.34
CA ILE A 47 14.33 14.29 2.33
C ILE A 47 14.66 13.66 0.98
N ALA A 48 13.66 13.08 0.31
CA ALA A 48 13.74 12.71 -1.09
C ALA A 48 12.80 13.58 -1.91
N GLU A 49 13.34 14.31 -2.86
CA GLU A 49 12.59 15.19 -3.75
C GLU A 49 12.42 14.54 -5.11
N VAL A 50 11.21 14.58 -5.64
CA VAL A 50 10.86 14.11 -6.98
C VAL A 50 10.48 15.32 -7.81
N PHE A 51 11.16 15.51 -8.95
CA PHE A 51 10.79 16.54 -9.93
C PHE A 51 10.22 15.83 -11.15
N ILE A 52 8.96 16.11 -11.49
CA ILE A 52 8.29 15.60 -12.68
C ILE A 52 8.21 16.73 -13.71
N GLY A 53 8.66 16.45 -14.93
CA GLY A 53 8.63 17.45 -16.01
C GLY A 53 9.52 18.66 -15.76
N GLY A 54 10.70 18.44 -15.17
CA GLY A 54 11.74 19.47 -15.06
C GLY A 54 12.48 19.71 -16.38
N TRP A 55 13.35 20.71 -16.37
CA TRP A 55 14.11 21.17 -17.56
C TRP A 55 13.20 21.40 -18.76
N GLN A 56 12.23 22.30 -18.61
CA GLN A 56 11.22 22.59 -19.65
C GLN A 56 10.40 21.34 -20.02
N ASN A 57 9.96 20.58 -19.02
CA ASN A 57 9.13 19.39 -19.23
C ASN A 57 9.80 18.31 -20.09
N SER A 58 11.13 18.16 -19.97
CA SER A 58 11.91 17.19 -20.75
C SER A 58 12.31 15.95 -19.97
N LYS A 59 12.49 16.07 -18.64
CA LYS A 59 12.94 14.96 -17.79
C LYS A 59 12.36 14.99 -16.39
N SER A 60 12.47 13.87 -15.69
CA SER A 60 12.07 13.71 -14.30
C SER A 60 13.22 13.12 -13.50
N VAL A 61 13.40 13.53 -12.25
CA VAL A 61 14.54 13.14 -11.41
C VAL A 61 14.13 12.89 -9.96
N ILE A 62 14.94 12.12 -9.23
CA ILE A 62 14.90 12.02 -7.78
C ILE A 62 16.18 12.64 -7.23
N ARG A 63 16.06 13.53 -6.25
CA ARG A 63 17.16 14.15 -5.53
C ARG A 63 17.08 13.77 -4.05
N TYR A 64 18.20 13.35 -3.47
CA TYR A 64 18.24 12.98 -2.06
C TYR A 64 19.03 14.02 -1.24
N ASN A 65 18.47 14.45 -0.12
CA ASN A 65 19.04 15.42 0.80
C ASN A 65 19.54 16.71 0.14
N GLN A 66 18.83 17.18 -0.90
CA GLN A 66 19.19 18.37 -1.67
C GLN A 66 20.63 18.34 -2.23
N THR A 67 21.19 17.14 -2.41
CA THR A 67 22.55 16.93 -2.94
C THR A 67 22.56 16.72 -4.45
N LYS A 68 23.70 16.99 -5.09
CA LYS A 68 23.96 16.68 -6.50
C LYS A 68 25.12 15.68 -6.62
N PRO A 69 25.14 14.81 -7.65
CA PRO A 69 24.13 14.66 -8.70
C PRO A 69 22.83 14.06 -8.19
N GLU A 70 21.76 14.21 -8.97
CA GLU A 70 20.48 13.55 -8.74
C GLU A 70 20.67 12.02 -8.72
N VAL A 71 19.92 11.34 -7.84
CA VAL A 71 20.09 9.91 -7.56
C VAL A 71 19.36 9.00 -8.55
N ALA A 72 18.41 9.55 -9.29
CA ALA A 72 17.78 8.92 -10.45
C ALA A 72 17.31 9.97 -11.46
N GLU A 73 17.29 9.59 -12.74
CA GLU A 73 16.85 10.44 -13.86
C GLU A 73 16.14 9.60 -14.93
N ALA A 74 15.11 10.17 -15.55
CA ALA A 74 14.41 9.59 -16.70
C ALA A 74 14.02 10.68 -17.71
N ASN A 75 14.16 10.38 -19.00
CA ASN A 75 13.63 11.22 -20.07
C ASN A 75 12.10 11.10 -20.11
N THR A 76 11.41 12.22 -19.91
CA THR A 76 9.96 12.29 -19.82
C THR A 76 9.44 13.52 -20.56
N PRO A 77 9.66 13.60 -21.89
CA PRO A 77 9.29 14.77 -22.66
C PRO A 77 7.77 14.96 -22.65
N GLN A 78 7.36 16.20 -22.43
CA GLN A 78 5.96 16.62 -22.40
C GLN A 78 5.12 15.79 -21.43
N ILE A 79 5.66 15.38 -20.27
CA ILE A 79 4.94 14.55 -19.31
C ILE A 79 3.84 15.34 -18.60
N LEU A 80 4.07 16.62 -18.32
CA LEU A 80 3.07 17.56 -17.78
C LEU A 80 2.33 18.32 -18.90
N SER A 81 1.20 18.94 -18.56
CA SER A 81 0.41 19.76 -19.48
C SER A 81 -0.19 20.98 -18.78
N PRO A 82 -0.13 22.18 -19.37
CA PRO A 82 -0.82 23.36 -18.84
C PRO A 82 -2.33 23.32 -19.11
N ASN A 83 -2.80 22.47 -20.02
CA ASN A 83 -4.17 22.48 -20.52
C ASN A 83 -5.07 21.42 -19.88
N GLU A 84 -4.49 20.37 -19.31
CA GLU A 84 -5.24 19.24 -18.75
C GLU A 84 -4.56 18.71 -17.48
N PHE A 85 -5.36 18.13 -16.58
CA PHE A 85 -4.82 17.37 -15.46
C PHE A 85 -4.24 16.05 -15.98
N ARG A 86 -3.03 15.74 -15.53
CA ARG A 86 -2.39 14.45 -15.76
C ARG A 86 -2.11 13.78 -14.45
N GLY A 87 -2.48 12.51 -14.36
CA GLY A 87 -2.35 11.72 -13.15
C GLY A 87 -1.03 10.98 -13.04
N PHE A 88 -0.56 10.88 -11.81
CA PHE A 88 0.68 10.21 -11.43
C PHE A 88 0.50 9.49 -10.11
N TRP A 89 1.40 8.57 -9.84
CA TRP A 89 1.55 7.96 -8.53
C TRP A 89 3.01 7.97 -8.10
N ILE A 90 3.24 8.14 -6.80
CA ILE A 90 4.51 7.85 -6.13
C ILE A 90 4.27 6.67 -5.20
N ARG A 91 5.20 5.71 -5.19
CA ARG A 91 5.23 4.61 -4.24
C ARG A 91 6.58 4.55 -3.54
N VAL A 92 6.57 4.30 -2.23
CA VAL A 92 7.75 4.05 -1.41
C VAL A 92 7.56 2.68 -0.78
N ILE A 93 8.27 1.68 -1.30
CA ILE A 93 8.20 0.27 -0.86
C ILE A 93 9.63 -0.24 -0.77
N ASP A 94 10.02 -0.86 0.34
CA ASP A 94 11.37 -1.40 0.58
C ASP A 94 12.51 -0.40 0.30
N ASN A 95 12.34 0.84 0.71
CA ASN A 95 13.26 1.95 0.44
C ASN A 95 13.44 2.27 -1.06
N VAL A 96 12.60 1.70 -1.92
CA VAL A 96 12.54 2.03 -3.33
C VAL A 96 11.45 3.07 -3.55
N ILE A 97 11.86 4.24 -4.00
CA ILE A 97 10.96 5.29 -4.46
C ILE A 97 10.71 5.06 -5.94
N THR A 98 9.45 4.89 -6.32
CA THR A 98 9.01 4.72 -7.72
C THR A 98 7.95 5.74 -8.08
N VAL A 99 7.97 6.19 -9.33
CA VAL A 99 7.04 7.19 -9.86
C VAL A 99 6.51 6.69 -11.20
N GLY A 100 5.20 6.72 -11.38
CA GLY A 100 4.53 6.29 -12.61
C GLY A 100 3.34 7.17 -12.97
N ARG A 101 2.72 6.88 -14.12
CA ARG A 101 1.53 7.58 -14.61
C ARG A 101 0.27 6.90 -14.09
N GLU A 102 -0.79 7.67 -13.88
CA GLU A 102 -2.11 7.14 -13.58
C GLU A 102 -2.54 6.14 -14.66
N GLY A 103 -3.03 4.98 -14.23
CA GLY A 103 -3.41 3.88 -15.11
C GLY A 103 -2.24 3.03 -15.63
N GLU A 104 -0.98 3.46 -15.46
CA GLU A 104 0.21 2.67 -15.80
C GLU A 104 0.76 1.97 -14.56
N ALA A 105 0.97 0.65 -14.64
CA ALA A 105 1.60 -0.11 -13.55
C ALA A 105 3.12 0.08 -13.50
N ALA A 106 3.75 0.32 -14.64
CA ALA A 106 5.20 0.47 -14.74
C ALA A 106 5.64 1.89 -14.31
N PRO A 107 6.64 2.02 -13.41
CA PRO A 107 7.22 3.32 -13.12
C PRO A 107 8.05 3.83 -14.30
N PHE A 108 8.03 5.13 -14.54
CA PHE A 108 9.00 5.78 -15.43
C PHE A 108 10.26 6.25 -14.69
N LEU A 109 10.25 6.26 -13.35
CA LEU A 109 11.37 6.68 -12.51
C LEU A 109 11.43 5.79 -11.25
N SER A 110 12.63 5.35 -10.89
CA SER A 110 12.85 4.46 -9.74
C SER A 110 14.21 4.72 -9.10
N TRP A 111 14.28 4.65 -7.77
CA TRP A 111 15.52 4.74 -7.01
C TRP A 111 15.45 3.91 -5.74
N HIS A 112 16.45 3.06 -5.50
CA HIS A 112 16.65 2.35 -4.24
C HIS A 112 17.52 3.19 -3.30
N ASN A 113 16.94 3.62 -2.18
CA ASN A 113 17.63 4.41 -1.17
C ASN A 113 18.53 3.53 -0.29
N PRO A 114 19.87 3.71 -0.34
CA PRO A 114 20.79 2.93 0.49
C PRO A 114 20.75 3.34 1.98
N GLN A 115 20.09 4.45 2.34
CA GLN A 115 19.96 4.96 3.70
C GLN A 115 18.47 5.13 4.04
N PRO A 116 17.81 4.05 4.52
CA PRO A 116 16.38 4.04 4.83
C PRO A 116 15.95 5.20 5.72
N PHE A 117 14.81 5.81 5.42
CA PHE A 117 14.16 6.75 6.30
C PHE A 117 12.65 6.65 6.19
N LEU A 118 11.97 7.06 7.26
CA LEU A 118 10.52 7.02 7.33
C LEU A 118 9.93 8.19 6.52
N VAL A 119 9.03 7.87 5.59
CA VAL A 119 8.25 8.86 4.83
C VAL A 119 6.83 8.85 5.36
N ASN A 120 6.46 9.92 6.06
CA ASN A 120 5.11 10.12 6.61
C ASN A 120 4.35 11.24 5.90
N TYR A 121 5.05 12.10 5.16
CA TYR A 121 4.48 13.27 4.51
C TYR A 121 4.97 13.39 3.08
N VAL A 122 4.07 13.92 2.24
CA VAL A 122 4.36 14.37 0.89
C VAL A 122 4.05 15.86 0.81
N GLY A 123 5.08 16.66 0.57
CA GLY A 123 4.95 18.05 0.18
C GLY A 123 4.74 18.16 -1.32
N VAL A 124 3.85 19.03 -1.80
CA VAL A 124 3.75 19.35 -3.24
C VAL A 124 3.91 20.85 -3.48
N CYS A 125 4.55 21.20 -4.59
CA CYS A 125 4.61 22.58 -5.11
C CYS A 125 4.92 22.56 -6.62
N THR A 126 4.79 23.71 -7.27
CA THR A 126 5.38 23.93 -8.61
C THR A 126 6.66 24.74 -8.48
N GLY A 127 7.71 24.30 -9.18
CA GLY A 127 9.00 24.97 -9.18
C GLY A 127 9.00 26.31 -9.92
N TRP A 128 10.16 26.97 -9.93
CA TRP A 128 10.34 28.26 -10.58
C TRP A 128 10.07 28.20 -12.09
N GLY A 129 9.23 29.11 -12.60
CA GLY A 129 8.79 29.18 -13.99
C GLY A 129 7.45 28.50 -14.28
N ALA A 130 6.76 27.97 -13.26
CA ALA A 130 5.44 27.34 -13.39
C ALA A 130 4.53 27.60 -12.19
N SER A 131 3.24 27.83 -12.47
CA SER A 131 2.16 27.62 -11.49
C SER A 131 1.40 26.34 -11.82
N GLY A 132 0.80 25.72 -10.81
CA GLY A 132 0.09 24.45 -10.97
C GLY A 132 -1.22 24.38 -10.23
N SER A 133 -2.15 23.59 -10.76
CA SER A 133 -3.33 23.11 -10.05
C SER A 133 -3.14 21.63 -9.73
N TRP A 134 -3.45 21.21 -8.51
CA TRP A 134 -3.24 19.85 -8.01
C TRP A 134 -4.53 19.28 -7.46
N ILE A 135 -4.71 17.97 -7.68
CA ILE A 135 -5.72 17.12 -7.06
C ILE A 135 -4.95 15.99 -6.38
N ILE A 136 -4.94 15.93 -5.07
CA ILE A 136 -4.29 14.86 -4.30
C ILE A 136 -5.40 13.94 -3.80
N ASP A 137 -5.29 12.65 -4.11
CA ASP A 137 -6.25 11.68 -3.62
C ASP A 137 -5.97 11.43 -2.12
N ASP A 138 -6.78 12.02 -1.25
CA ASP A 138 -6.76 11.76 0.20
C ASP A 138 -7.83 10.71 0.55
N PRO A 139 -7.44 9.49 0.94
CA PRO A 139 -8.35 8.56 1.56
C PRO A 139 -8.60 8.95 3.03
N GLN A 140 -9.48 9.93 3.26
CA GLN A 140 -10.07 10.26 4.59
C GLN A 140 -11.60 10.46 4.47
N PRO A 141 -12.35 10.21 5.58
CA PRO A 141 -13.28 9.10 5.71
C PRO A 141 -14.71 9.48 5.28
N ASP A 142 -15.40 8.60 4.58
CA ASP A 142 -16.82 8.80 4.31
C ASP A 142 -17.65 8.23 5.48
N TYR A 143 -17.95 9.10 6.45
CA TYR A 143 -19.13 8.98 7.30
C TYR A 143 -20.36 9.21 6.42
N GLY A 144 -20.97 8.14 5.91
CA GLY A 144 -22.13 8.31 5.02
C GLY A 144 -22.70 7.02 4.47
N TRP A 145 -23.15 6.11 5.34
CA TRP A 145 -23.98 4.97 4.92
C TRP A 145 -25.33 5.50 4.40
N GLN A 146 -25.49 5.55 3.08
CA GLN A 146 -26.79 5.54 2.42
C GLN A 146 -26.79 4.44 1.38
N GLY A 147 -27.56 3.39 1.66
CA GLY A 147 -27.71 2.25 0.77
C GLY A 147 -28.35 2.60 -0.57
N SER A 148 -27.93 1.90 -1.61
CA SER A 148 -28.73 1.59 -2.81
C SER A 148 -28.12 0.31 -3.40
N GLN A 149 -28.81 -0.83 -3.37
CA GLN A 149 -29.71 -1.29 -4.43
C GLN A 149 -29.15 -1.07 -5.85
N GLY A 150 -28.74 -2.18 -6.50
CA GLY A 150 -28.82 -2.32 -7.95
C GLY A 150 -27.53 -2.69 -8.67
N THR A 151 -27.15 -3.97 -8.68
CA THR A 151 -26.29 -4.54 -9.72
C THR A 151 -27.14 -4.89 -10.94
N GLN A 152 -26.93 -4.18 -12.05
CA GLN A 152 -27.21 -4.64 -13.41
C GLN A 152 -25.89 -4.60 -14.18
N GLY A 153 -25.51 -5.76 -14.71
CA GLY A 153 -24.13 -6.08 -15.05
C GLY A 153 -23.63 -5.62 -16.40
N ILE A 154 -22.35 -5.91 -16.66
CA ILE A 154 -21.78 -6.07 -18.00
C ILE A 154 -20.77 -7.22 -17.97
N SER A 155 -21.13 -8.26 -18.74
CA SER A 155 -20.39 -9.36 -19.35
C SER A 155 -19.04 -9.82 -18.79
N SER A 156 -19.08 -11.06 -18.30
CA SER A 156 -18.07 -12.09 -18.49
C SER A 156 -17.67 -12.23 -19.97
N GLN A 157 -16.57 -11.60 -20.38
CA GLN A 157 -15.75 -11.97 -21.53
C GLN A 157 -14.60 -10.97 -21.61
N LEU A 158 -13.43 -11.33 -21.06
CA LEU A 158 -12.07 -10.82 -21.36
C LEU A 158 -11.11 -11.11 -20.19
N ARG A 159 -10.99 -12.36 -19.71
CA ARG A 159 -9.85 -12.77 -18.85
C ARG A 159 -9.50 -14.24 -19.07
N SER A 160 -8.93 -14.50 -20.23
CA SER A 160 -8.03 -15.63 -20.47
C SER A 160 -6.93 -15.06 -21.34
N ASP A 161 -5.77 -14.73 -20.76
CA ASP A 161 -4.48 -14.58 -21.48
C ASP A 161 -3.30 -14.06 -20.63
N PHE A 162 -3.31 -14.18 -19.30
CA PHE A 162 -2.08 -13.95 -18.51
C PHE A 162 -1.92 -15.00 -17.41
N ALA A 163 -1.70 -16.25 -17.85
CA ALA A 163 -1.02 -17.24 -17.04
C ALA A 163 0.46 -17.24 -17.45
N GLY A 164 1.34 -16.85 -16.54
CA GLY A 164 2.78 -17.15 -16.63
C GLY A 164 3.72 -15.95 -16.49
N GLN A 165 4.51 -15.98 -15.42
CA GLN A 165 5.67 -15.13 -15.07
C GLN A 165 5.31 -13.75 -14.46
N GLY A 166 5.39 -13.48 -13.16
CA GLY A 166 6.04 -14.17 -12.04
C GLY A 166 6.92 -13.21 -11.24
N GLY A 167 6.31 -12.22 -10.58
CA GLY A 167 6.98 -11.26 -9.68
C GLY A 167 6.18 -9.96 -9.47
N GLY A 168 4.87 -10.05 -9.19
CA GLY A 168 4.05 -8.85 -8.93
C GLY A 168 4.33 -8.23 -7.56
N SER A 169 3.88 -7.00 -7.37
CA SER A 169 3.84 -6.35 -6.06
C SER A 169 2.61 -6.81 -5.28
N PRO A 170 2.68 -6.95 -3.94
CA PRO A 170 1.53 -7.31 -3.12
C PRO A 170 0.38 -6.31 -3.32
N CYS A 171 -0.83 -6.80 -3.56
CA CYS A 171 -2.04 -5.99 -3.59
C CYS A 171 -3.21 -6.68 -2.90
N TRP A 172 -4.11 -5.88 -2.34
CA TRP A 172 -5.32 -6.35 -1.64
C TRP A 172 -6.50 -6.25 -2.60
N VAL A 173 -7.14 -7.38 -2.88
CA VAL A 173 -8.28 -7.47 -3.81
C VAL A 173 -9.55 -7.73 -3.01
N PRO A 174 -10.57 -6.87 -3.09
CA PRO A 174 -11.87 -7.12 -2.47
C PRO A 174 -12.47 -8.43 -3.00
N ALA A 175 -13.00 -9.24 -2.09
CA ALA A 175 -13.66 -10.51 -2.38
C ALA A 175 -14.72 -10.81 -1.31
N SER A 176 -15.57 -11.79 -1.58
CA SER A 176 -16.59 -12.19 -0.62
C SER A 176 -16.98 -13.65 -0.76
N ASN A 177 -17.66 -14.20 0.24
CA ASN A 177 -18.37 -15.49 0.16
C ASN A 177 -17.52 -16.66 -0.38
N GLY A 178 -16.26 -16.75 0.04
CA GLY A 178 -15.33 -17.82 -0.37
C GLY A 178 -14.62 -17.57 -1.70
N GLU A 179 -14.87 -16.45 -2.37
CA GLU A 179 -14.13 -16.08 -3.57
C GLU A 179 -12.63 -15.95 -3.28
N VAL A 180 -11.83 -16.65 -4.09
CA VAL A 180 -10.37 -16.59 -4.09
C VAL A 180 -9.93 -15.99 -5.43
N PRO A 181 -9.40 -14.77 -5.45
CA PRO A 181 -8.88 -14.18 -6.67
C PRO A 181 -7.67 -14.95 -7.24
N PRO A 182 -7.38 -14.84 -8.56
CA PRO A 182 -6.14 -15.36 -9.13
C PRO A 182 -4.90 -14.78 -8.43
N ASP A 183 -3.83 -15.58 -8.35
CA ASP A 183 -2.57 -15.22 -7.70
C ASP A 183 -2.68 -14.87 -6.21
N ALA A 184 -3.72 -15.39 -5.53
CA ALA A 184 -3.87 -15.29 -4.09
C ALA A 184 -2.71 -15.97 -3.34
N VAL A 185 -2.23 -15.30 -2.29
CA VAL A 185 -1.15 -15.79 -1.45
C VAL A 185 -1.68 -16.87 -0.52
N GLU A 186 -1.35 -18.12 -0.83
CA GLU A 186 -1.53 -19.25 0.08
C GLU A 186 -0.58 -19.11 1.27
N GLY A 187 -1.13 -19.04 2.48
CA GLY A 187 -0.36 -18.80 3.70
C GLY A 187 -0.40 -19.94 4.71
N GLY A 188 -1.33 -20.88 4.56
CA GLY A 188 -1.55 -21.96 5.51
C GLY A 188 -2.34 -23.12 4.93
N THR A 189 -2.48 -24.17 5.74
CA THR A 189 -3.32 -25.33 5.40
C THR A 189 -3.84 -26.01 6.66
N ASP A 190 -5.10 -26.44 6.59
CA ASP A 190 -5.77 -27.26 7.59
C ASP A 190 -6.83 -28.15 6.90
N GLY A 191 -6.41 -29.28 6.34
CA GLY A 191 -7.25 -30.13 5.49
C GLY A 191 -7.59 -29.53 4.11
N GLU A 192 -7.56 -28.21 3.97
CA GLU A 192 -7.62 -27.45 2.72
C GLU A 192 -6.63 -26.27 2.73
N PRO A 193 -6.30 -25.66 1.56
CA PRO A 193 -5.50 -24.44 1.49
C PRO A 193 -6.19 -23.24 2.14
N GLN A 194 -5.44 -22.44 2.87
CA GLN A 194 -5.88 -21.18 3.46
C GLN A 194 -5.12 -20.01 2.84
N PHE A 195 -5.85 -18.92 2.57
CA PHE A 195 -5.28 -17.75 1.90
C PHE A 195 -5.18 -16.57 2.86
N VAL A 196 -4.17 -15.73 2.63
CA VAL A 196 -3.99 -14.49 3.40
C VAL A 196 -5.09 -13.51 3.02
N ALA A 197 -5.91 -13.16 3.99
CA ALA A 197 -6.98 -12.18 3.82
C ALA A 197 -7.02 -11.22 5.01
N ARG A 198 -7.77 -10.12 4.88
CA ARG A 198 -8.04 -9.19 5.98
C ARG A 198 -9.49 -8.74 5.96
N ALA A 199 -10.03 -8.45 7.14
CA ALA A 199 -11.39 -7.95 7.30
C ALA A 199 -11.46 -6.87 8.39
N ARG A 200 -12.48 -6.02 8.31
CA ARG A 200 -12.73 -5.01 9.34
C ARG A 200 -13.51 -5.62 10.50
N HIS A 201 -13.04 -5.43 11.73
CA HIS A 201 -13.72 -5.90 12.93
C HIS A 201 -13.52 -4.91 14.07
N GLU A 202 -14.63 -4.41 14.65
CA GLU A 202 -14.62 -3.46 15.77
C GLU A 202 -13.72 -2.21 15.61
N GLY A 203 -13.56 -1.74 14.36
CA GLY A 203 -12.75 -0.55 14.04
C GLY A 203 -11.33 -0.87 13.58
N ASP A 204 -10.86 -2.09 13.82
CA ASP A 204 -9.58 -2.60 13.34
C ASP A 204 -9.72 -3.15 11.92
N LEU A 205 -8.65 -3.08 11.14
CA LEU A 205 -8.46 -3.88 9.93
C LEU A 205 -7.50 -5.01 10.27
N ILE A 206 -7.97 -6.25 10.26
CA ILE A 206 -7.25 -7.38 10.87
C ILE A 206 -6.91 -8.43 9.80
N PRO A 207 -5.63 -8.82 9.64
CA PRO A 207 -5.27 -9.95 8.80
C PRO A 207 -5.63 -11.30 9.46
N GLY A 208 -5.95 -12.28 8.64
CA GLY A 208 -6.40 -13.60 9.07
C GLY A 208 -6.39 -14.61 7.93
N LYS A 209 -7.20 -15.66 8.09
CA LYS A 209 -7.23 -16.82 7.18
C LYS A 209 -8.56 -16.88 6.41
N LEU A 210 -8.50 -16.84 5.09
CA LEU A 210 -9.62 -17.20 4.24
C LEU A 210 -9.70 -18.73 4.12
N VAL A 211 -10.88 -19.28 4.43
CA VAL A 211 -11.21 -20.70 4.27
C VAL A 211 -12.29 -20.80 3.19
N PRO A 212 -11.94 -21.15 1.93
CA PRO A 212 -12.87 -21.12 0.83
C PRO A 212 -14.10 -22.01 1.06
N SER A 213 -13.94 -23.21 1.61
CA SER A 213 -15.07 -24.12 1.86
C SER A 213 -16.07 -23.58 2.90
N HIS A 214 -15.63 -22.70 3.80
CA HIS A 214 -16.48 -22.05 4.80
C HIS A 214 -17.10 -20.74 4.30
N ASN A 215 -16.68 -20.27 3.12
CA ASN A 215 -17.10 -19.01 2.49
C ASN A 215 -16.77 -17.74 3.31
N VAL A 216 -15.81 -17.81 4.23
CA VAL A 216 -15.47 -16.69 5.13
C VAL A 216 -13.97 -16.56 5.35
N THR A 217 -13.54 -15.35 5.69
CA THR A 217 -12.26 -15.14 6.37
C THR A 217 -12.47 -15.11 7.87
N TYR A 218 -11.56 -15.72 8.62
CA TYR A 218 -11.53 -15.64 10.07
C TYR A 218 -10.44 -14.68 10.52
N VAL A 219 -10.79 -13.77 11.44
CA VAL A 219 -9.85 -12.86 12.09
C VAL A 219 -9.88 -13.07 13.61
N SER A 220 -8.73 -12.87 14.26
CA SER A 220 -8.60 -12.98 15.71
C SER A 220 -8.83 -11.63 16.38
N PHE A 221 -9.74 -11.55 17.35
CA PHE A 221 -9.98 -10.33 18.11
C PHE A 221 -10.62 -10.61 19.47
N GLY A 222 -10.14 -9.93 20.52
CA GLY A 222 -10.78 -9.93 21.84
C GLY A 222 -10.91 -11.32 22.48
N GLY A 223 -9.99 -12.25 22.21
CA GLY A 223 -10.05 -13.63 22.69
C GLY A 223 -10.84 -14.60 21.80
N GLY A 224 -11.46 -14.13 20.72
CA GLY A 224 -12.31 -14.94 19.83
C GLY A 224 -11.83 -15.03 18.38
N GLU A 225 -12.34 -16.04 17.68
CA GLU A 225 -12.27 -16.18 16.22
C GLU A 225 -13.57 -15.66 15.59
N HIS A 226 -13.45 -14.71 14.65
CA HIS A 226 -14.60 -14.01 14.08
C HIS A 226 -14.69 -14.22 12.57
N PRO A 227 -15.78 -14.81 12.05
CA PRO A 227 -15.99 -14.98 10.62
C PRO A 227 -16.50 -13.70 9.95
N HIS A 228 -15.98 -13.41 8.75
CA HIS A 228 -16.44 -12.32 7.88
C HIS A 228 -16.64 -12.83 6.45
N SER A 229 -17.80 -12.52 5.87
CA SER A 229 -18.15 -12.85 4.48
C SER A 229 -17.59 -11.85 3.47
N ASP A 230 -17.26 -10.63 3.89
CA ASP A 230 -16.68 -9.57 3.06
C ASP A 230 -15.25 -9.28 3.54
N TYR A 231 -14.29 -9.32 2.62
CA TYR A 231 -12.87 -9.26 2.96
C TYR A 231 -12.02 -8.81 1.77
N GLU A 232 -10.72 -8.60 2.02
CA GLU A 232 -9.73 -8.42 0.97
C GLU A 232 -8.72 -9.55 1.01
N VAL A 233 -8.35 -10.11 -0.15
CA VAL A 233 -7.35 -11.17 -0.29
C VAL A 233 -6.04 -10.58 -0.77
N LEU A 234 -4.93 -10.98 -0.16
CA LEU A 234 -3.59 -10.62 -0.62
C LEU A 234 -3.25 -11.41 -1.88
N VAL A 235 -2.90 -10.71 -2.95
CA VAL A 235 -2.47 -11.31 -4.22
C VAL A 235 -1.18 -10.68 -4.72
N GLY A 236 -0.59 -11.29 -5.73
CA GLY A 236 0.43 -10.65 -6.56
C GLY A 236 1.85 -10.72 -6.01
N CYS A 237 2.08 -11.11 -4.75
CA CYS A 237 3.43 -11.31 -4.23
C CYS A 237 3.84 -12.77 -4.04
N ARG A 238 5.15 -13.03 -4.05
CA ARG A 238 5.71 -14.34 -3.72
C ARG A 238 6.02 -14.39 -2.22
N PRO A 239 5.33 -15.23 -1.44
CA PRO A 239 5.50 -15.23 0.00
C PRO A 239 6.86 -15.81 0.42
N HIS A 240 7.56 -15.07 1.28
CA HIS A 240 8.72 -15.55 2.04
C HIS A 240 8.38 -15.49 3.53
N TRP A 241 8.38 -16.64 4.18
CA TRP A 241 8.04 -16.78 5.60
C TRP A 241 9.33 -16.82 6.43
N ILE A 242 9.48 -15.86 7.34
CA ILE A 242 10.68 -15.71 8.17
C ILE A 242 10.32 -16.04 9.61
N GLN A 243 11.02 -17.00 10.19
CA GLN A 243 10.85 -17.35 11.60
C GLN A 243 11.36 -16.22 12.50
N VAL A 244 10.51 -15.74 13.41
CA VAL A 244 10.80 -14.67 14.36
C VAL A 244 10.21 -14.96 15.73
N GLU A 245 10.64 -14.16 16.72
CA GLU A 245 10.15 -14.24 18.09
C GLU A 245 9.86 -12.85 18.65
N GLY A 246 8.78 -12.73 19.42
CA GLY A 246 8.38 -11.52 20.12
C GLY A 246 7.96 -10.39 19.17
N ASP A 247 8.59 -9.23 19.34
CA ASP A 247 8.38 -7.99 18.59
C ASP A 247 9.40 -7.78 17.45
N LYS A 248 10.19 -8.81 17.12
CA LYS A 248 11.23 -8.74 16.08
C LYS A 248 10.62 -8.81 14.68
N ILE A 249 10.00 -7.72 14.25
CA ILE A 249 9.41 -7.57 12.93
C ILE A 249 10.52 -7.27 11.90
N PRO A 250 10.75 -8.14 10.89
CA PRO A 250 11.68 -7.87 9.82
C PRO A 250 11.27 -6.60 9.05
N PRO A 251 12.22 -5.77 8.58
CA PRO A 251 11.90 -4.54 7.85
C PRO A 251 11.06 -4.73 6.57
N ASN A 252 11.08 -5.93 5.98
CA ASN A 252 10.33 -6.32 4.78
C ASN A 252 9.01 -7.07 5.12
N ALA A 253 8.56 -7.03 6.37
CA ALA A 253 7.26 -7.58 6.73
C ALA A 253 6.12 -6.75 6.10
N VAL A 254 5.15 -7.43 5.50
CA VAL A 254 4.02 -6.78 4.81
C VAL A 254 3.02 -6.24 5.84
N PRO A 255 2.83 -4.92 5.98
CA PRO A 255 1.74 -4.37 6.79
C PRO A 255 0.41 -4.76 6.15
N ALA A 256 -0.47 -5.31 6.95
CA ALA A 256 -1.67 -5.99 6.46
C ALA A 256 -2.95 -5.55 7.16
N GLY A 257 -2.82 -4.70 8.15
CA GLY A 257 -3.92 -4.20 8.94
C GLY A 257 -3.47 -3.07 9.85
N GLU A 258 -4.43 -2.53 10.59
CA GLU A 258 -4.18 -1.50 11.60
C GLU A 258 -5.22 -1.63 12.71
N THR A 259 -4.81 -1.36 13.95
CA THR A 259 -5.76 -1.20 15.05
C THR A 259 -6.49 0.13 14.91
N ALA A 260 -7.61 0.29 15.62
CA ALA A 260 -8.35 1.55 15.70
C ALA A 260 -7.51 2.71 16.25
N GLN A 261 -6.40 2.43 16.94
CA GLN A 261 -5.46 3.44 17.43
C GLN A 261 -4.32 3.74 16.43
N GLY A 262 -4.32 3.09 15.26
CA GLY A 262 -3.33 3.27 14.20
C GLY A 262 -2.06 2.44 14.37
N GLU A 263 -2.06 1.42 15.23
CA GLU A 263 -0.93 0.48 15.31
C GLU A 263 -0.96 -0.44 14.09
N PRO A 264 0.14 -0.55 13.31
CA PRO A 264 0.20 -1.47 12.19
C PRO A 264 0.18 -2.93 12.64
N LEU A 265 -0.62 -3.74 11.95
CA LEU A 265 -0.67 -5.20 12.11
C LEU A 265 -0.01 -5.87 10.91
N PHE A 266 0.69 -6.97 11.17
CA PHE A 266 1.38 -7.76 10.14
C PHE A 266 0.79 -9.16 10.01
N ILE A 267 1.14 -9.86 8.94
CA ILE A 267 0.70 -11.24 8.72
C ILE A 267 1.69 -12.19 9.37
N GLY A 268 1.21 -12.98 10.32
CA GLY A 268 1.94 -14.10 10.89
C GLY A 268 1.29 -15.41 10.53
N ARG A 269 2.04 -16.50 10.66
CA ARG A 269 1.49 -17.85 10.69
C ARG A 269 2.19 -18.69 11.75
N VAL A 270 1.49 -19.72 12.22
CA VAL A 270 1.97 -20.64 13.25
C VAL A 270 1.63 -22.07 12.86
N HIS A 271 2.54 -22.99 13.16
CA HIS A 271 2.25 -24.42 13.18
C HIS A 271 1.51 -24.78 14.48
N HIS A 272 0.24 -25.17 14.39
CA HIS A 272 -0.58 -25.52 15.55
C HIS A 272 -1.46 -26.72 15.24
N GLU A 273 -1.41 -27.75 16.10
CA GLU A 273 -2.23 -28.98 15.99
C GLU A 273 -2.21 -29.69 14.61
N GLY A 274 -1.09 -29.61 13.90
CA GLY A 274 -0.93 -30.23 12.57
C GLY A 274 -1.37 -29.34 11.41
N ALA A 275 -1.94 -28.17 11.70
CA ALA A 275 -2.23 -27.12 10.74
C ALA A 275 -1.11 -26.07 10.68
N VAL A 276 -1.06 -25.34 9.57
CA VAL A 276 -0.35 -24.07 9.45
C VAL A 276 -1.41 -23.01 9.27
N THR A 277 -1.55 -22.07 10.21
CA THR A 277 -2.68 -21.12 10.18
C THR A 277 -2.19 -19.68 10.29
N ILE A 278 -2.87 -18.81 9.54
CA ILE A 278 -2.54 -17.39 9.38
C ILE A 278 -3.26 -16.57 10.45
N GLY A 279 -2.62 -15.51 10.93
CA GLY A 279 -3.15 -14.61 11.94
C GLY A 279 -2.53 -13.22 11.90
N LYS A 280 -2.85 -12.42 12.92
CA LYS A 280 -2.31 -11.07 13.09
C LYS A 280 -1.09 -11.07 13.98
N VAL A 281 -0.06 -10.35 13.58
CA VAL A 281 1.07 -9.99 14.45
C VAL A 281 0.84 -8.57 14.93
N GLN A 282 0.84 -8.41 16.25
CA GLN A 282 0.70 -7.10 16.90
C GLN A 282 2.01 -6.77 17.62
N PRO A 283 2.84 -5.87 17.05
CA PRO A 283 4.18 -5.61 17.57
C PRO A 283 4.21 -5.16 19.03
N SER A 284 3.28 -4.29 19.44
CA SER A 284 3.22 -3.79 20.83
C SER A 284 2.95 -4.89 21.86
N HIS A 285 2.34 -6.00 21.44
CA HIS A 285 2.09 -7.17 22.28
C HIS A 285 3.21 -8.22 22.18
N GLY A 286 4.09 -8.11 21.18
CA GLY A 286 5.14 -9.09 20.90
C GLY A 286 4.58 -10.49 20.60
N ALA A 287 3.44 -10.57 19.92
CA ALA A 287 2.75 -11.83 19.68
C ALA A 287 2.08 -11.91 18.30
N CYS A 288 2.03 -13.14 17.77
CA CYS A 288 1.13 -13.54 16.70
C CYS A 288 -0.12 -14.17 17.30
N TYR A 289 -1.28 -13.68 16.92
CA TYR A 289 -2.59 -14.18 17.30
C TYR A 289 -3.22 -14.90 16.12
N ILE A 290 -3.56 -16.17 16.29
CA ILE A 290 -4.27 -16.96 15.28
C ILE A 290 -5.72 -17.17 15.68
N PRO A 291 -6.68 -17.06 14.75
CA PRO A 291 -8.03 -17.57 14.95
C PRO A 291 -7.99 -19.09 14.79
N TYR A 292 -8.37 -19.86 15.82
CA TYR A 292 -8.42 -21.33 15.75
C TYR A 292 -9.40 -21.91 16.76
N GLY A 293 -10.27 -22.83 16.32
CA GLY A 293 -11.22 -23.53 17.19
C GLY A 293 -12.21 -22.62 17.92
N GLY A 294 -12.58 -21.48 17.33
CA GLY A 294 -13.44 -20.47 17.95
C GLY A 294 -12.73 -19.50 18.89
N GLN A 295 -11.40 -19.62 19.06
CA GLN A 295 -10.61 -18.81 20.00
C GLN A 295 -9.53 -18.01 19.27
N GLU A 296 -9.07 -16.93 19.91
CA GLU A 296 -7.83 -16.24 19.58
C GLU A 296 -6.70 -16.82 20.44
N LEU A 297 -5.71 -17.46 19.78
CA LEU A 297 -4.57 -18.08 20.45
C LEU A 297 -3.30 -17.26 20.19
N ALA A 298 -2.54 -16.96 21.25
CA ALA A 298 -1.36 -16.10 21.20
C ALA A 298 -0.05 -16.92 21.19
N PHE A 299 0.88 -16.56 20.32
CA PHE A 299 2.18 -17.20 20.16
C PHE A 299 3.30 -16.18 20.11
N GLN A 300 4.38 -16.43 20.85
CA GLN A 300 5.58 -15.58 20.84
C GLN A 300 6.58 -15.99 19.76
N ALA A 301 6.54 -17.24 19.28
CA ALA A 301 7.36 -17.72 18.17
C ALA A 301 6.44 -18.01 16.98
N TYR A 302 6.73 -17.41 15.83
CA TYR A 302 5.88 -17.46 14.65
C TYR A 302 6.69 -17.15 13.39
N GLU A 303 6.13 -17.48 12.23
CA GLU A 303 6.67 -17.03 10.95
C GLU A 303 5.94 -15.76 10.52
N ILE A 304 6.66 -14.76 10.04
CA ILE A 304 6.10 -13.52 9.51
C ILE A 304 6.21 -13.49 7.99
N LEU A 305 5.16 -13.00 7.33
CA LEU A 305 5.15 -12.87 5.88
C LEU A 305 5.98 -11.67 5.45
N THR A 306 6.87 -11.94 4.50
CA THR A 306 7.57 -10.94 3.73
C THR A 306 7.31 -11.17 2.26
N CYS A 307 7.23 -10.08 1.53
CA CYS A 307 7.18 -9.98 0.08
C CYS A 307 8.18 -8.86 -0.28
#